data_AF-A0A524FQI6-F1
#
_entry.id   AF-A0A524FQI6-F1
#
_cell.length_a   1.000
_cell.length_b   1.000
_cell.length_c   1.000
_cell.angle_alpha   90.00
_cell.angle_beta   90.00
_cell.angle_gamma   90.00
#
_symmetry.space_group_name_H-M   'P 1'
#
loop_
_entity.id
_entity.type
_entity.pdbx_description
1 polymer ?
#
loop_
_entity_poly.entity_id
_entity_poly.type
_entity_poly.pdbx_seq_one_letter_code
_entity_poly.pdbx_strand_id
1 'polypeptide(L)'
;MKQIGEFTLSLSSKREMPIEVLLDHENTIIMIDCQCCEEYLSSRLPGGVLIPIASALKNFFGEKGMRNLDVNVSGTMMRRTYKGLMNQEDIPDMTKSLEQAVKKFTRKKKF
;
A
#
# COMPACT_ATOMS: atom_id res chain seq x y z
N MET A 1 1.55 3.43 -19.15
CA MET A 1 0.85 3.17 -17.87
C MET A 1 -0.61 2.78 -18.11
N LYS A 2 -1.08 1.71 -17.45
CA LYS A 2 -2.46 1.21 -17.49
C LYS A 2 -2.96 0.95 -16.06
N GLN A 3 -4.09 1.51 -15.67
CA GLN A 3 -4.73 1.17 -14.39
C GLN A 3 -5.42 -0.20 -14.50
N ILE A 4 -5.20 -1.06 -13.50
CA ILE A 4 -5.81 -2.40 -13.43
C ILE A 4 -6.75 -2.56 -12.23
N GLY A 5 -6.72 -1.62 -11.28
CA GLY A 5 -7.74 -1.54 -10.25
C GLY A 5 -7.50 -0.42 -9.27
N GLU A 6 -8.49 -0.23 -8.41
CA GLU A 6 -8.52 0.76 -7.34
C GLU A 6 -9.33 0.17 -6.19
N PHE A 7 -8.97 0.53 -4.96
CA PHE A 7 -9.72 0.18 -3.77
C PHE A 7 -9.36 1.14 -2.63
N THR A 8 -10.21 1.15 -1.61
CA THR A 8 -10.01 2.01 -0.43
C THR A 8 -9.77 1.16 0.79
N LEU A 9 -8.68 1.42 1.52
CA LEU A 9 -8.43 0.81 2.82
C LEU A 9 -9.07 1.64 3.94
N SER A 10 -9.85 0.96 4.79
CA SER A 10 -10.38 1.57 6.02
C SER A 10 -9.36 1.46 7.17
N LEU A 11 -8.89 2.60 7.68
CA LEU A 11 -7.88 2.66 8.75
C LEU A 11 -8.47 2.75 10.17
N SER A 12 -9.79 2.55 10.31
CA SER A 12 -10.63 2.86 11.49
C SER A 12 -11.01 4.33 11.65
N SER A 13 -12.16 4.60 12.31
CA SER A 13 -12.75 5.93 12.58
C SER A 13 -12.68 6.94 11.42
N LYS A 14 -13.52 6.76 10.40
CA LYS A 14 -13.72 7.68 9.26
C LYS A 14 -12.47 8.03 8.43
N ARG A 15 -11.36 7.31 8.59
CA ARG A 15 -10.15 7.48 7.77
C ARG A 15 -10.11 6.43 6.68
N GLU A 16 -10.17 6.90 5.45
CA GLU A 16 -10.15 6.12 4.21
C GLU A 16 -8.87 6.45 3.44
N MET A 17 -8.18 5.42 2.98
CA MET A 17 -6.92 5.53 2.25
C MET A 17 -7.09 4.90 0.86
N PRO A 18 -7.29 5.73 -0.18
CA PRO A 18 -7.36 5.26 -1.56
C PRO A 18 -6.04 4.62 -2.01
N ILE A 19 -6.15 3.52 -2.75
CA ILE A 19 -5.03 2.83 -3.38
C ILE A 19 -5.37 2.53 -4.83
N GLU A 20 -4.44 2.88 -5.71
CA GLU A 20 -4.51 2.58 -7.15
C GLU A 20 -3.40 1.60 -7.54
N VAL A 21 -3.74 0.69 -8.44
CA VAL A 21 -2.82 -0.31 -9.00
C VAL A 21 -2.66 -0.04 -10.48
N LEU A 22 -1.44 0.36 -10.86
CA LEU A 22 -1.06 0.66 -12.23
C LEU A 22 -0.02 -0.34 -12.72
N LEU A 23 -0.03 -0.62 -14.01
CA LEU A 23 1.02 -1.35 -14.70
C LEU A 23 1.78 -0.42 -15.62
N ASP A 24 3.10 -0.56 -15.66
CA ASP A 24 3.97 0.16 -16.58
C ASP A 24 5.02 -0.77 -17.16
N HIS A 25 4.93 -1.04 -18.47
CA HIS A 25 5.79 -1.96 -19.21
C HIS A 25 5.96 -3.33 -18.53
N GLU A 26 6.91 -3.44 -17.59
CA GLU A 26 7.27 -4.66 -16.85
C GLU A 26 7.15 -4.49 -15.33
N ASN A 27 6.49 -3.42 -14.88
CA ASN A 27 6.40 -3.02 -13.48
C ASN A 27 4.95 -2.90 -13.03
N THR A 28 4.73 -3.20 -11.76
CA THR A 28 3.50 -2.88 -11.04
C THR A 28 3.78 -1.68 -10.15
N ILE A 29 2.96 -0.64 -10.25
CA ILE A 29 3.06 0.58 -9.49
C ILE A 29 1.84 0.66 -8.57
N ILE A 30 2.09 0.81 -7.28
CA ILE A 30 1.07 1.01 -6.27
C ILE A 30 1.11 2.46 -5.83
N MET A 31 0.02 3.18 -6.05
CA MET A 31 -0.16 4.54 -5.58
C MET A 31 -1.08 4.52 -4.37
N ILE A 32 -0.65 5.17 -3.30
CA ILE A 32 -1.36 5.22 -2.02
C ILE A 32 -1.57 6.69 -1.69
N ASP A 33 -2.82 7.12 -1.63
CA ASP A 33 -3.17 8.46 -1.16
C ASP A 33 -3.27 8.47 0.36
N CYS A 34 -2.31 9.15 0.98
CA CYS A 34 -2.17 9.25 2.42
C CYS A 34 -2.74 10.56 2.98
N GLN A 35 -3.61 11.28 2.24
CA GLN A 35 -4.22 12.54 2.70
C GLN A 35 -4.95 12.37 4.05
N CYS A 36 -5.55 11.21 4.32
CA CYS A 36 -6.20 10.93 5.61
C CYS A 36 -5.22 10.82 6.80
N CYS A 37 -3.92 10.81 6.53
CA CYS A 37 -2.88 10.55 7.50
C CYS A 37 -1.53 11.18 7.12
N GLU A 38 -1.54 12.46 6.77
CA GLU A 38 -0.32 13.24 6.47
C GLU A 38 0.73 13.17 7.60
N GLU A 39 0.24 13.03 8.84
CA GLU A 39 1.03 12.80 10.05
C GLU A 39 1.94 11.55 9.97
N TYR A 40 1.60 10.56 9.14
CA TYR A 40 2.41 9.36 8.94
C TYR A 40 3.46 9.50 7.83
N LEU A 41 3.41 10.55 7.01
CA LEU A 41 4.35 10.79 5.90
C LEU A 41 5.55 11.67 6.29
N SER A 42 5.34 12.64 7.18
CA SER A 42 6.28 13.74 7.47
C SER A 42 7.48 13.37 8.37
N SER A 43 7.39 12.26 9.12
CA SER A 43 8.51 11.75 9.90
C SER A 43 9.17 10.60 9.14
N ARG A 44 10.47 10.71 8.79
CA ARG A 44 11.28 9.61 8.23
C ARG A 44 10.99 8.31 9.00
N LEU A 45 10.10 7.48 8.42
CA LEU A 45 9.27 6.45 9.05
C LEU A 45 9.67 6.01 10.49
N PRO A 46 8.92 6.42 11.53
CA PRO A 46 8.79 5.60 12.74
C PRO A 46 7.32 5.53 13.24
N GLY A 47 6.76 4.32 13.26
CA GLY A 47 5.60 3.95 14.09
C GLY A 47 4.16 4.21 13.59
N GLY A 48 3.95 4.56 12.32
CA GLY A 48 2.61 4.83 11.74
C GLY A 48 1.99 3.65 10.97
N VAL A 49 0.70 3.76 10.61
CA VAL A 49 -0.07 2.75 9.83
C VAL A 49 0.53 2.48 8.43
N LEU A 50 1.38 3.38 7.93
CA LEU A 50 2.11 3.17 6.68
C LEU A 50 3.16 2.05 6.77
N ILE A 51 3.72 1.76 7.94
CA ILE A 51 4.67 0.66 8.14
C ILE A 51 4.03 -0.72 7.90
N PRO A 52 2.88 -1.07 8.52
CA PRO A 52 2.23 -2.34 8.26
C PRO A 52 1.74 -2.47 6.81
N ILE A 53 1.27 -1.38 6.18
CA ILE A 53 0.90 -1.40 4.75
C ILE A 53 2.14 -1.65 3.88
N ALA A 54 3.22 -0.91 4.10
CA ALA A 54 4.48 -1.08 3.41
C ALA A 54 5.06 -2.50 3.54
N SER A 55 4.98 -3.07 4.74
CA SER A 55 5.43 -4.42 5.04
C SER A 55 4.56 -5.47 4.36
N ALA A 56 3.24 -5.31 4.41
CA ALA A 56 2.29 -6.21 3.76
C ALA A 56 2.46 -6.20 2.24
N LEU A 57 2.63 -5.03 1.61
CA LEU A 57 2.95 -4.95 0.18
C LEU A 57 4.27 -5.66 -0.13
N LYS A 58 5.32 -5.43 0.67
CA LYS A 58 6.61 -6.11 0.47
C LYS A 58 6.47 -7.63 0.54
N ASN A 59 5.69 -8.16 1.48
CA ASN A 59 5.48 -9.59 1.62
C ASN A 59 4.65 -10.14 0.46
N PHE A 60 3.52 -9.51 0.13
CA PHE A 60 2.63 -9.91 -0.95
C PHE A 60 3.37 -9.99 -2.30
N PHE A 61 4.11 -8.93 -2.65
CA PHE A 61 4.89 -8.91 -3.88
C PHE A 61 6.10 -9.85 -3.82
N GLY A 62 6.72 -10.01 -2.65
CA GLY A 62 7.82 -10.94 -2.43
C GLY A 62 7.42 -12.41 -2.63
N GLU A 63 6.25 -12.82 -2.15
CA GLU A 63 5.70 -14.17 -2.36
C GLU A 63 5.44 -14.47 -3.85
N LYS A 64 5.17 -13.42 -4.63
CA LYS A 64 5.01 -13.49 -6.10
C LYS A 64 6.34 -13.33 -6.86
N GLY A 65 7.48 -13.32 -6.18
CA GLY A 65 8.80 -13.13 -6.78
C GLY A 65 9.07 -11.72 -7.32
N MET A 66 8.24 -10.74 -6.96
CA MET A 66 8.35 -9.36 -7.42
C MET A 66 9.24 -8.54 -6.49
N ARG A 67 10.22 -7.87 -7.09
CA ARG A 67 11.22 -7.05 -6.38
C ARG A 67 10.72 -5.61 -6.24
N ASN A 68 10.86 -5.00 -5.07
CA ASN A 68 10.70 -3.55 -4.93
C ASN A 68 11.85 -2.82 -5.67
N LEU A 69 11.51 -1.92 -6.58
CA LEU A 69 12.44 -1.11 -7.36
C LEU A 69 12.63 0.29 -6.80
N ASP A 70 11.53 0.92 -6.39
CA ASP A 70 11.53 2.33 -5.99
C ASP A 70 10.39 2.60 -5.00
N VAL A 71 10.65 3.54 -4.10
CA VAL A 71 9.64 4.12 -3.21
C VAL A 71 9.79 5.63 -3.29
N ASN A 72 8.77 6.29 -3.84
CA ASN A 72 8.71 7.73 -3.97
C ASN A 72 7.57 8.28 -3.11
N VAL A 73 7.81 9.38 -2.40
CA VAL A 73 6.80 10.08 -1.62
C VAL A 73 6.78 11.53 -2.10
N SER A 74 5.61 11.98 -2.54
CA SER A 74 5.40 13.35 -3.04
C SER A 74 4.13 13.92 -2.42
N GLY A 75 4.29 14.85 -1.48
CA GLY A 75 3.16 15.39 -0.72
C GLY A 75 2.45 14.28 0.05
N THR A 76 1.14 14.12 -0.19
CA THR A 76 0.30 13.08 0.41
C THR A 76 0.35 11.75 -0.32
N MET A 77 1.01 11.67 -1.49
CA MET A 77 1.04 10.47 -2.31
C MET A 77 2.30 9.65 -2.06
N MET A 78 2.12 8.36 -1.77
CA MET A 78 3.20 7.38 -1.78
C MET A 78 3.08 6.47 -3.01
N ARG A 79 4.14 6.41 -3.80
CA ARG A 79 4.27 5.52 -4.96
C ARG A 79 5.28 4.43 -4.64
N ARG A 80 4.92 3.18 -4.90
CA ARG A 80 5.83 2.03 -4.82
C ARG A 80 5.87 1.30 -6.14
N THR A 81 7.06 1.06 -6.65
CA THR A 81 7.27 0.37 -7.92
C THR A 81 7.85 -1.01 -7.66
N TYR A 82 7.23 -2.03 -8.24
CA TYR A 82 7.65 -3.43 -8.15
C TYR A 82 7.95 -3.97 -9.54
N LYS A 83 9.04 -4.75 -9.68
CA LYS A 83 9.40 -5.45 -10.92
C LYS A 83 8.53 -6.69 -11.05
N GLY A 84 7.78 -6.79 -12.14
CA GLY A 84 6.81 -7.83 -12.41
C GLY A 84 5.41 -7.25 -12.64
N LEU A 85 4.59 -8.00 -13.39
CA LEU A 85 3.22 -7.62 -13.72
C LEU A 85 2.24 -8.36 -12.82
N MET A 86 1.45 -7.60 -12.07
CA MET A 86 0.34 -8.11 -11.29
C MET A 86 -0.90 -8.32 -12.17
N ASN A 87 -1.63 -9.39 -11.90
CA ASN A 87 -2.91 -9.64 -12.56
C ASN A 87 -4.06 -8.98 -11.79
N GLN A 88 -5.13 -8.61 -12.48
CA GLN A 88 -6.30 -8.01 -11.86
C GLN A 88 -6.98 -8.96 -10.83
N GLU A 89 -6.88 -10.27 -11.06
CA GLU A 89 -7.40 -11.31 -10.16
C GLU A 89 -6.69 -11.35 -8.81
N ASP A 90 -5.47 -10.80 -8.72
CA ASP A 90 -4.69 -10.75 -7.48
C ASP A 90 -5.08 -9.58 -6.57
N ILE A 91 -5.85 -8.61 -7.09
CA ILE A 91 -6.21 -7.39 -6.37
C ILE A 91 -7.01 -7.70 -5.09
N PRO A 92 -8.05 -8.55 -5.10
CA PRO A 92 -8.79 -8.88 -3.89
C PRO A 92 -7.92 -9.47 -2.76
N ASP A 93 -6.93 -10.28 -3.11
CA ASP A 93 -6.04 -10.90 -2.12
C ASP A 93 -5.00 -9.92 -1.58
N MET A 94 -4.52 -9.00 -2.42
CA MET A 94 -3.73 -7.86 -1.96
C MET A 94 -4.55 -6.99 -1.00
N THR A 95 -5.78 -6.63 -1.35
CA THR A 95 -6.68 -5.82 -0.50
C THR A 95 -6.85 -6.46 0.87
N LYS A 96 -7.20 -7.75 0.93
CA LYS A 96 -7.30 -8.50 2.21
C LYS A 96 -6.02 -8.47 3.01
N SER A 97 -4.87 -8.64 2.36
CA SER A 97 -3.56 -8.65 3.03
C SER A 97 -3.26 -7.31 3.70
N LEU A 98 -3.58 -6.21 3.01
CA LEU A 98 -3.41 -4.85 3.52
C LEU A 98 -4.42 -4.54 4.64
N GLU A 99 -5.70 -4.88 4.47
CA GLU A 99 -6.73 -4.71 5.50
C GLU A 99 -6.36 -5.46 6.78
N GLN A 100 -5.87 -6.70 6.67
CA GLN A 100 -5.41 -7.47 7.83
C GLN A 100 -4.21 -6.83 8.52
N ALA A 101 -3.26 -6.28 7.76
CA ALA A 101 -2.09 -5.60 8.32
C ALA A 101 -2.50 -4.34 9.11
N VAL A 102 -3.40 -3.55 8.54
CA VAL A 102 -3.99 -2.36 9.20
C VAL A 102 -4.78 -2.76 10.45
N LYS A 103 -5.62 -3.81 10.37
CA LYS A 103 -6.42 -4.31 11.50
C LYS A 103 -5.55 -4.85 12.64
N LYS A 104 -4.46 -5.56 12.33
CA LYS A 104 -3.51 -6.08 13.33
C LYS A 104 -2.81 -4.92 14.04
N PHE A 105 -2.39 -3.90 13.30
CA PHE A 105 -1.72 -2.74 13.87
C PHE A 105 -2.66 -1.90 14.76
N THR A 106 -3.88 -1.61 14.29
CA THR A 106 -4.88 -0.84 15.06
C THR A 106 -5.31 -1.56 16.34
N ARG A 107 -5.46 -2.89 16.31
CA ARG A 107 -5.72 -3.69 17.53
C ARG A 107 -4.57 -3.62 18.54
N LYS A 108 -3.32 -3.61 18.06
CA LYS A 108 -2.13 -3.56 18.92
C LYS A 108 -1.96 -2.21 19.64
N LYS A 109 -2.51 -1.12 19.10
CA LYS A 109 -2.52 0.22 19.74
C LYS A 109 -3.58 0.40 20.84
N LYS A 110 -4.53 -0.54 20.99
CA LYS A 110 -5.58 -0.47 22.02
C LYS A 110 -5.16 -1.00 23.41
N PHE A 111 -3.89 -1.34 23.61
CA PHE A 111 -3.32 -1.79 24.87
C PHE A 111 -2.14 -0.92 25.27
#